data_AF-A0A946VUA4-F1
#
_entry.id   AF-A0A946VUA4-F1
#
_cell.length_a   1.000
_cell.length_b   1.000
_cell.length_c   1.000
_cell.angle_alpha   90.00
_cell.angle_beta   90.00
_cell.angle_gamma   90.00
#
_symmetry.space_group_name_H-M   'P 1'
#
loop_
_entity.id
_entity.type
_entity.pdbx_description
1 polymer ?
#
loop_
_entity_poly.entity_id
_entity_poly.type
_entity_poly.pdbx_seq_one_letter_code
_entity_poly.pdbx_strand_id
1 'polypeptide(L)'
;MASLQKQRGVALITVLMVFAIATLVAGKVIVGKSIDVRRVNGMINRTQAHYYALAAESLAILALREDDQKDIDDKKQGGQQLPDHLEEPWAMPNIEFEIDNIGKVNVQIVDLNRFYNLNNLRQADGLVNEQELERFRNLLVELRLDNELADNLADWLDADDKELGYLSESDAYLNRSPAYRAANKPMQDISELRLVNGFEPEILAVLLPHITVVNTSGVLALNLNTATTYALATLQEKTSNPFGEGLSLSAAQNIVSERPYDDNKDFDNRSGSRELHTSSKRSGTGNNANAEYGSLAHYTLSSAVFEINIRAHYAGHTAYLTTVVQQQGSGNAAKYVVLSRKETDNSWRLAQFAAAAS
;
A
#
# COMPACT_ATOMS: atom_id res chain seq x y z
N MET A 1 43.44 -49.09 74.72
CA MET A 1 43.43 -49.56 73.32
C MET A 1 42.10 -49.19 72.70
N ALA A 2 42.09 -48.34 71.68
CA ALA A 2 40.97 -48.19 70.75
C ALA A 2 41.60 -47.98 69.38
N SER A 3 41.44 -48.96 68.48
CA SER A 3 41.97 -48.87 67.13
C SER A 3 41.09 -47.92 66.31
N LEU A 4 41.68 -46.85 65.81
CA LEU A 4 41.05 -45.97 64.83
C LEU A 4 40.87 -46.78 63.53
N GLN A 5 39.66 -47.28 63.28
CA GLN A 5 39.28 -47.87 62.00
C GLN A 5 39.45 -46.82 60.89
N LYS A 6 40.38 -47.07 59.96
CA LYS A 6 40.58 -46.23 58.78
C LYS A 6 39.37 -46.35 57.85
N GLN A 7 38.59 -45.28 57.73
CA GLN A 7 37.49 -45.13 56.78
C GLN A 7 38.03 -45.15 55.33
N ARG A 8 38.08 -46.34 54.70
CA ARG A 8 38.61 -46.51 53.33
C ARG A 8 37.53 -46.46 52.22
N GLY A 9 36.24 -46.36 52.57
CA GLY A 9 35.13 -46.30 51.59
C GLY A 9 34.48 -44.92 51.41
N VAL A 10 34.45 -44.10 52.48
CA VAL A 10 33.73 -42.81 52.49
C VAL A 10 34.33 -41.80 51.49
N ALA A 11 35.66 -41.74 51.41
CA ALA A 11 36.35 -40.85 50.47
C ALA A 11 35.99 -41.13 49.00
N LEU A 12 35.89 -42.41 48.62
CA LEU A 12 35.52 -42.80 47.26
C LEU A 12 34.06 -42.41 46.95
N ILE A 13 33.14 -42.65 47.88
CA ILE A 13 31.73 -42.26 47.73
C ILE A 13 31.60 -40.74 47.60
N THR A 14 32.34 -39.97 48.41
CA THR A 14 32.30 -38.50 48.31
C THR A 14 32.86 -38.00 46.99
N VAL A 15 33.95 -38.59 46.48
CA VAL A 15 34.52 -38.22 45.17
C VAL A 15 33.55 -38.56 44.04
N LEU A 16 32.93 -39.74 44.07
CA LEU A 16 31.93 -40.14 43.08
C LEU A 16 30.69 -39.26 43.11
N MET A 17 30.23 -38.85 44.31
CA MET A 17 29.08 -37.96 44.44
C MET A 17 29.40 -36.56 43.94
N VAL A 18 30.55 -35.99 44.29
CA VAL A 18 31.01 -34.70 43.76
C VAL A 18 31.16 -34.76 42.24
N PHE A 19 31.74 -35.84 41.71
CA PHE A 19 31.89 -36.05 40.28
C PHE A 19 30.52 -36.14 39.58
N ALA A 20 29.59 -36.94 40.10
CA ALA A 20 28.24 -37.08 39.54
C ALA A 20 27.49 -35.73 39.51
N ILE A 21 27.57 -34.94 40.58
CA ILE A 21 26.99 -33.59 40.63
C ILE A 21 27.66 -32.68 39.60
N ALA A 22 29.00 -32.70 39.53
CA ALA A 22 29.74 -31.91 38.56
C ALA A 22 29.37 -32.26 37.11
N THR A 23 29.22 -33.55 36.78
CA THR A 23 28.79 -34.01 35.45
C THR A 23 27.37 -33.56 35.12
N LEU A 24 26.43 -33.66 36.07
CA LEU A 24 25.05 -33.19 35.86
C LEU A 24 24.97 -31.68 35.63
N VAL A 25 25.72 -30.89 36.41
CA VAL A 25 25.81 -29.44 36.25
C VAL A 25 26.44 -29.09 34.90
N ALA A 26 27.57 -29.70 34.56
CA ALA A 26 28.25 -29.48 33.28
C ALA A 26 27.33 -29.84 32.09
N GLY A 27 26.62 -30.97 32.15
CA GLY A 27 25.66 -31.37 31.13
C GLY A 27 24.54 -30.35 30.93
N LYS A 28 23.94 -29.84 32.02
CA LYS A 28 22.92 -28.78 31.95
C LYS A 28 23.47 -27.49 31.32
N VAL A 29 24.68 -27.08 31.70
CA VAL A 29 25.33 -25.89 31.13
C VAL A 29 25.57 -26.04 29.63
N ILE A 30 26.06 -27.19 29.17
CA ILE A 30 26.31 -27.46 27.74
C ILE A 30 25.01 -27.40 26.94
N VAL A 31 23.95 -28.05 27.42
CA VAL A 31 22.63 -28.01 26.74
C VAL A 31 22.10 -26.59 26.69
N GLY A 32 22.13 -25.86 27.82
CA GLY A 32 21.72 -24.46 27.88
C GLY A 32 22.49 -23.59 26.87
N LYS A 33 23.82 -23.72 26.82
CA LYS A 33 24.65 -22.99 25.85
C LYS A 33 24.34 -23.34 24.39
N SER A 34 24.03 -24.59 24.10
CA SER A 34 23.65 -24.99 22.73
C SER A 34 22.32 -24.35 22.28
N ILE A 35 21.35 -24.21 23.20
CA ILE A 35 20.06 -23.56 22.93
C ILE A 35 20.26 -22.05 22.76
N ASP A 36 21.05 -21.43 23.63
CA ASP A 36 21.36 -20.00 23.54
C ASP A 36 22.04 -19.66 22.21
N VAL A 37 23.02 -20.46 21.78
CA VAL A 37 23.71 -20.26 20.48
C VAL A 37 22.71 -20.37 19.32
N ARG A 38 21.82 -21.36 19.32
CA ARG A 38 20.79 -21.50 18.28
C ARG A 38 19.84 -20.30 18.26
N ARG A 39 19.43 -19.81 19.42
CA ARG A 39 18.58 -18.62 19.55
C ARG A 39 19.28 -17.37 19.01
N VAL A 40 20.54 -17.16 19.38
CA VAL A 40 21.33 -16.02 18.91
C VAL A 40 21.50 -16.09 17.39
N ASN A 41 21.85 -17.25 16.84
CA ASN A 41 21.96 -17.42 15.38
C ASN A 41 20.63 -17.16 14.66
N GLY A 42 19.51 -17.66 15.18
CA GLY A 42 18.20 -17.38 14.60
C GLY A 42 17.83 -15.90 14.65
N MET A 43 18.19 -15.20 15.73
CA MET A 43 17.99 -13.75 15.85
C MET A 43 18.85 -12.99 14.83
N ILE A 44 20.13 -13.35 14.70
CA ILE A 44 21.04 -12.76 13.71
C ILE A 44 20.51 -12.96 12.30
N ASN A 45 20.14 -14.20 11.94
CA ASN A 45 19.64 -14.51 10.60
C ASN A 45 18.33 -13.78 10.27
N ARG A 46 17.41 -13.66 11.23
CA ARG A 46 16.17 -12.87 11.06
C ARG A 46 16.47 -11.39 10.84
N THR A 47 17.38 -10.82 11.64
CA THR A 47 17.81 -9.43 11.47
C THR A 47 18.48 -9.22 10.11
N GLN A 48 19.30 -10.17 9.67
CA GLN A 48 19.95 -10.13 8.38
C GLN A 48 18.93 -10.17 7.22
N ALA A 49 17.90 -11.02 7.31
CA ALA A 49 16.79 -11.04 6.34
C ALA A 49 16.09 -9.67 6.26
N HIS A 50 15.86 -9.01 7.39
CA HIS A 50 15.28 -7.66 7.43
C HIS A 50 16.20 -6.61 6.77
N TYR A 51 17.51 -6.66 7.01
CA TYR A 51 18.45 -5.77 6.33
C TYR A 51 18.52 -6.00 4.82
N TYR A 52 18.38 -7.24 4.35
CA TYR A 52 18.24 -7.51 2.92
C TYR A 52 16.95 -6.93 2.35
N ALA A 53 15.85 -6.94 3.11
CA ALA A 53 14.63 -6.27 2.69
C ALA A 53 14.82 -4.75 2.56
N LEU A 54 15.48 -4.09 3.51
CA LEU A 54 15.79 -2.65 3.42
C LEU A 54 16.75 -2.32 2.27
N ALA A 55 17.72 -3.19 1.98
CA ALA A 55 18.62 -3.02 0.84
C ALA A 55 17.83 -3.11 -0.49
N ALA A 56 16.90 -4.05 -0.58
CA ALA A 56 16.03 -4.20 -1.75
C ALA A 56 15.04 -3.04 -1.93
N GLU A 57 14.52 -2.46 -0.84
CA GLU A 57 13.75 -1.20 -0.88
C GLU A 57 14.59 -0.08 -1.52
N SER A 58 15.85 0.05 -1.13
CA SER A 58 16.76 1.08 -1.66
C SER A 58 17.03 0.87 -3.16
N LEU A 59 17.15 -0.38 -3.61
CA LEU A 59 17.30 -0.72 -5.03
C LEU A 59 16.03 -0.44 -5.83
N ALA A 60 14.86 -0.75 -5.28
CA ALA A 60 13.57 -0.44 -5.90
C ALA A 60 13.38 1.07 -6.07
N ILE A 61 13.71 1.86 -5.04
CA ILE A 61 13.71 3.32 -5.12
C ILE A 61 14.71 3.84 -6.17
N LEU A 62 15.88 3.20 -6.31
CA LEU A 62 16.84 3.57 -7.34
C LEU A 62 16.30 3.30 -8.75
N ALA A 63 15.67 2.14 -8.97
CA ALA A 63 15.05 1.80 -10.24
C ALA A 63 13.98 2.83 -10.65
N LEU A 64 13.11 3.23 -9.71
CA LEU A 64 12.09 4.28 -9.94
C LEU A 64 12.70 5.66 -10.25
N ARG A 65 13.90 5.96 -9.73
CA ARG A 65 14.61 7.22 -10.08
C ARG A 65 15.26 7.16 -11.45
N GLU A 66 15.79 6.00 -11.82
CA GLU A 66 16.41 5.79 -13.14
C GLU A 66 15.36 5.86 -14.24
N ASP A 67 14.18 5.32 -13.98
CA ASP A 67 13.00 5.39 -14.84
C ASP A 67 12.56 6.85 -15.10
N ASP A 68 12.25 7.61 -14.06
CA ASP A 68 11.89 9.03 -14.18
C ASP A 68 13.01 9.88 -14.83
N GLN A 69 14.28 9.56 -14.58
CA GLN A 69 15.39 10.24 -15.25
C GLN A 69 15.42 9.94 -16.75
N LYS A 70 15.15 8.70 -17.15
CA LYS A 70 15.06 8.28 -18.55
C LYS A 70 13.91 9.00 -19.26
N ASP A 71 12.74 9.12 -18.62
CA ASP A 71 11.58 9.83 -19.17
C ASP A 71 11.88 11.30 -19.47
N ILE A 72 12.59 11.95 -18.56
CA ILE A 72 13.04 13.33 -18.76
C ILE A 72 14.04 13.44 -19.92
N ASP A 73 14.99 12.51 -20.02
CA ASP A 73 16.02 12.57 -21.05
C ASP A 73 15.47 12.26 -22.44
N ASP A 74 14.49 11.38 -22.54
CA ASP A 74 13.76 11.12 -23.79
C ASP A 74 12.91 12.34 -24.18
N LYS A 75 12.25 13.00 -23.22
CA LYS A 75 11.54 14.26 -23.45
C LYS A 75 12.47 15.37 -23.97
N LYS A 76 13.69 15.49 -23.44
CA LYS A 76 14.69 16.48 -23.92
C LYS A 76 15.17 16.21 -25.33
N GLN A 77 15.19 14.95 -25.76
CA GLN A 77 15.60 14.54 -27.10
C GLN A 77 14.51 14.74 -28.16
N GLY A 78 13.39 15.39 -27.79
CA GLY A 78 12.25 15.63 -28.67
C GLY A 78 11.19 14.53 -28.59
N GLY A 79 11.34 13.58 -27.66
CA GLY A 79 10.28 12.67 -27.26
C GLY A 79 9.13 13.38 -26.54
N GLN A 80 7.96 12.74 -26.48
CA GLN A 80 6.85 13.21 -25.65
C GLN A 80 7.13 12.91 -24.17
N GLN A 81 6.32 13.47 -23.25
CA GLN A 81 6.37 13.04 -21.85
C GLN A 81 6.05 11.55 -21.81
N LEU A 82 6.97 10.73 -21.33
CA LEU A 82 6.70 9.31 -21.20
C LEU A 82 5.76 9.09 -20.01
N PRO A 83 4.67 8.34 -20.23
CA PRO A 83 3.71 8.00 -19.20
C PRO A 83 4.18 6.77 -18.43
N ASP A 84 3.81 6.63 -17.16
CA ASP A 84 4.07 5.40 -16.41
C ASP A 84 3.08 4.30 -16.82
N HIS A 85 3.57 3.12 -17.18
CA HIS A 85 2.73 2.01 -17.64
C HIS A 85 3.25 0.63 -17.21
N LEU A 86 2.39 -0.40 -17.35
CA LEU A 86 2.67 -1.75 -16.83
C LEU A 86 3.72 -2.55 -17.64
N GLU A 87 4.22 -2.01 -18.75
CA GLU A 87 5.25 -2.67 -19.56
C GLU A 87 6.66 -2.17 -19.21
N GLU A 88 6.78 -1.24 -18.26
CA GLU A 88 8.05 -0.70 -17.79
C GLU A 88 8.78 -1.69 -16.87
N PRO A 89 10.13 -1.63 -16.81
CA PRO A 89 10.91 -2.58 -16.01
C PRO A 89 10.55 -2.62 -14.53
N TRP A 90 10.16 -1.49 -13.93
CA TRP A 90 9.76 -1.42 -12.53
C TRP A 90 8.46 -2.20 -12.26
N ALA A 91 7.57 -2.30 -13.24
CA ALA A 91 6.26 -2.94 -13.12
C ALA A 91 6.31 -4.48 -13.25
N MET A 92 7.49 -5.06 -13.52
CA MET A 92 7.66 -6.50 -13.63
C MET A 92 7.27 -7.22 -12.33
N PRO A 93 6.50 -8.32 -12.40
CA PRO A 93 5.78 -8.84 -11.23
C PRO A 93 6.67 -9.47 -10.15
N ASN A 94 7.89 -9.92 -10.49
CA ASN A 94 8.81 -10.57 -9.54
C ASN A 94 10.26 -10.30 -9.93
N ILE A 95 10.86 -9.24 -9.40
CA ILE A 95 12.29 -8.99 -9.52
C ILE A 95 13.00 -9.80 -8.42
N GLU A 96 13.71 -10.86 -8.80
CA GLU A 96 14.39 -11.76 -7.85
C GLU A 96 15.92 -11.53 -7.85
N PHE A 97 16.49 -11.45 -6.65
CA PHE A 97 17.93 -11.35 -6.42
C PHE A 97 18.40 -12.49 -5.52
N GLU A 98 19.46 -13.21 -5.91
CA GLU A 98 20.06 -14.25 -5.09
C GLU A 98 21.02 -13.66 -4.05
N ILE A 99 21.05 -14.24 -2.85
CA ILE A 99 21.97 -13.88 -1.76
C ILE A 99 22.84 -15.09 -1.46
N ASP A 100 24.10 -15.06 -1.93
CA ASP A 100 25.17 -16.01 -1.58
C ASP A 100 24.77 -17.51 -1.66
N ASN A 101 23.83 -17.87 -2.55
CA ASN A 101 23.20 -19.20 -2.67
C ASN A 101 22.47 -19.72 -1.40
N ILE A 102 22.29 -18.89 -0.37
CA ILE A 102 21.65 -19.25 0.91
C ILE A 102 20.38 -18.44 1.19
N GLY A 103 20.03 -17.55 0.27
CA GLY A 103 18.89 -16.65 0.37
C GLY A 103 18.49 -16.08 -0.98
N LYS A 104 17.34 -15.42 -0.99
CA LYS A 104 16.82 -14.69 -2.15
C LYS A 104 15.91 -13.56 -1.70
N VAL A 105 15.85 -12.48 -2.47
CA VAL A 105 14.91 -11.38 -2.27
C VAL A 105 14.01 -11.28 -3.47
N ASN A 106 12.70 -11.23 -3.23
CA ASN A 106 11.71 -10.93 -4.25
C ASN A 106 11.19 -9.51 -4.00
N VAL A 107 11.14 -8.71 -5.05
CA VAL A 107 10.66 -7.33 -5.04
C VAL A 107 9.55 -7.18 -6.07
N GLN A 108 8.48 -6.50 -5.68
CA GLN A 108 7.38 -6.12 -6.56
C GLN A 108 7.03 -4.65 -6.31
N ILE A 109 6.98 -3.85 -7.36
CA ILE A 109 6.62 -2.43 -7.29
C ILE A 109 5.23 -2.26 -7.90
N VAL A 110 4.40 -1.45 -7.24
CA VAL A 110 2.99 -1.28 -7.58
C VAL A 110 2.70 0.21 -7.63
N ASP A 111 2.22 0.70 -8.76
CA ASP A 111 1.66 2.04 -8.81
C ASP A 111 0.38 2.12 -7.95
N LEU A 112 0.32 3.02 -6.97
CA LEU A 112 -0.88 3.25 -6.16
C LEU A 112 -1.87 4.23 -6.81
N ASN A 113 -1.47 5.01 -7.81
CA ASN A 113 -2.39 5.78 -8.66
C ASN A 113 -3.30 4.86 -9.49
N ARG A 114 -3.03 3.56 -9.53
CA ARG A 114 -3.88 2.58 -10.22
C ARG A 114 -5.20 2.25 -9.51
N PHE A 115 -5.32 2.64 -8.24
CA PHE A 115 -6.46 2.35 -7.39
C PHE A 115 -7.16 3.64 -6.97
N TYR A 116 -8.47 3.56 -6.74
CA TYR A 116 -9.22 4.70 -6.24
C TYR A 116 -8.81 5.01 -4.80
N ASN A 117 -8.30 6.22 -4.54
CA ASN A 117 -7.86 6.61 -3.20
C ASN A 117 -9.03 7.08 -2.35
N LEU A 118 -9.33 6.36 -1.26
CA LEU A 118 -10.46 6.70 -0.39
C LEU A 118 -10.31 8.05 0.31
N ASN A 119 -9.08 8.49 0.56
CA ASN A 119 -8.85 9.82 1.14
C ASN A 119 -9.27 10.96 0.20
N ASN A 120 -9.55 10.69 -1.08
CA ASN A 120 -10.09 11.68 -2.01
C ASN A 120 -11.49 12.19 -1.60
N LEU A 121 -12.26 11.39 -0.84
CA LEU A 121 -13.58 11.78 -0.34
C LEU A 121 -13.53 12.98 0.61
N ARG A 122 -12.36 13.33 1.15
CA ARG A 122 -12.19 14.41 2.11
C ARG A 122 -11.41 15.57 1.51
N GLN A 123 -11.94 16.77 1.61
CA GLN A 123 -11.27 18.00 1.21
C GLN A 123 -10.26 18.47 2.28
N ALA A 124 -9.42 19.45 1.92
CA ALA A 124 -8.41 19.99 2.83
C ALA A 124 -9.01 20.74 4.03
N ASP A 125 -10.18 21.36 3.86
CA ASP A 125 -10.96 22.01 4.92
C ASP A 125 -11.67 21.01 5.86
N GLY A 126 -11.67 19.72 5.49
CA GLY A 126 -12.30 18.65 6.24
C GLY A 126 -13.76 18.38 5.90
N LEU A 127 -14.29 19.04 4.89
CA LEU A 127 -15.62 18.71 4.36
C LEU A 127 -15.52 17.53 3.39
N VAL A 128 -16.66 16.88 3.18
CA VAL A 128 -16.81 15.86 2.13
C VAL A 128 -16.64 16.49 0.76
N ASN A 129 -15.94 15.79 -0.12
CA ASN A 129 -15.86 16.10 -1.54
C ASN A 129 -17.00 15.39 -2.27
N GLU A 130 -18.11 16.09 -2.49
CA GLU A 130 -19.32 15.53 -3.12
C GLU A 130 -19.06 14.86 -4.46
N GLN A 131 -18.12 15.39 -5.26
CA GLN A 131 -17.78 14.77 -6.53
C GLN A 131 -17.13 13.39 -6.31
N GLU A 132 -16.18 13.30 -5.37
CA GLU A 132 -15.50 12.06 -5.03
C GLU A 132 -16.42 11.06 -4.31
N LEU A 133 -17.37 11.54 -3.52
CA LEU A 133 -18.42 10.71 -2.94
C LEU A 133 -19.23 9.99 -4.03
N GLU A 134 -19.66 10.73 -5.07
CA GLU A 134 -20.39 10.14 -6.20
C GLU A 134 -19.52 9.18 -7.04
N ARG A 135 -18.22 9.46 -7.18
CA ARG A 135 -17.27 8.53 -7.82
C ARG A 135 -17.14 7.22 -7.05
N PHE A 136 -17.09 7.29 -5.72
CA PHE A 136 -17.03 6.11 -4.87
C PHE A 136 -18.36 5.34 -4.85
N ARG A 137 -19.51 6.03 -4.83
CA ARG A 137 -20.83 5.39 -5.02
C ARG A 137 -20.88 4.63 -6.35
N ASN A 138 -20.37 5.20 -7.44
CA ASN A 138 -20.32 4.49 -8.71
C ASN A 138 -19.47 3.20 -8.65
N LEU A 139 -18.33 3.24 -7.95
CA LEU A 139 -17.52 2.04 -7.71
C LEU A 139 -18.32 0.94 -7.00
N LEU A 140 -19.07 1.31 -5.96
CA LEU A 140 -19.89 0.38 -5.18
C LEU A 140 -21.00 -0.22 -6.04
N VAL A 141 -21.70 0.59 -6.85
CA VAL A 141 -22.72 0.11 -7.80
C VAL A 141 -22.14 -0.92 -8.78
N GLU A 142 -21.01 -0.60 -9.41
CA GLU A 142 -20.39 -1.50 -10.39
C GLU A 142 -19.89 -2.81 -9.75
N LEU A 143 -19.47 -2.76 -8.49
CA LEU A 143 -19.12 -3.93 -7.69
C LEU A 143 -20.33 -4.65 -7.07
N ARG A 144 -21.55 -4.14 -7.29
CA ARG A 144 -22.82 -4.64 -6.71
C ARG A 144 -22.82 -4.64 -5.17
N LEU A 145 -22.20 -3.62 -4.59
CA LEU A 145 -22.17 -3.34 -3.17
C LEU A 145 -23.22 -2.28 -2.82
N ASP A 146 -23.54 -2.16 -1.53
CA ASP A 146 -24.48 -1.15 -1.05
C ASP A 146 -23.87 0.26 -1.14
N ASN A 147 -24.63 1.22 -1.67
CA ASN A 147 -24.19 2.61 -1.79
C ASN A 147 -24.09 3.32 -0.44
N GLU A 148 -24.82 2.85 0.59
CA GLU A 148 -24.76 3.41 1.96
C GLU A 148 -23.35 3.33 2.57
N LEU A 149 -22.52 2.40 2.09
CA LEU A 149 -21.11 2.31 2.50
C LEU A 149 -20.30 3.57 2.16
N ALA A 150 -20.69 4.30 1.12
CA ALA A 150 -20.06 5.58 0.77
C ALA A 150 -20.31 6.64 1.83
N ASP A 151 -21.52 6.69 2.35
CA ASP A 151 -21.94 7.69 3.35
C ASP A 151 -21.30 7.37 4.70
N ASN A 152 -21.26 6.09 5.06
CA ASN A 152 -20.54 5.64 6.26
C ASN A 152 -19.04 5.95 6.20
N LEU A 153 -18.44 5.86 5.02
CA LEU A 153 -17.04 6.23 4.81
C LEU A 153 -16.83 7.75 4.85
N ALA A 154 -17.78 8.53 4.32
CA ALA A 154 -17.72 9.99 4.35
C ALA A 154 -17.70 10.51 5.79
N ASP A 155 -18.63 10.03 6.63
CA ASP A 155 -18.70 10.38 8.06
C ASP A 155 -17.45 9.94 8.83
N TRP A 156 -16.82 8.82 8.46
CA TRP A 156 -15.56 8.42 9.08
C TRP A 156 -14.41 9.43 8.83
N LEU A 157 -14.43 10.10 7.67
CA LEU A 157 -13.35 10.94 7.17
C LEU A 157 -13.53 12.42 7.45
N ASP A 158 -14.77 12.92 7.39
CA ASP A 158 -15.06 14.34 7.48
C ASP A 158 -14.77 14.91 8.88
N ALA A 159 -14.74 16.23 9.04
CA ALA A 159 -14.32 16.86 10.29
C ALA A 159 -15.46 17.09 11.29
N ASP A 160 -16.72 16.88 10.91
CA ASP A 160 -17.86 17.15 11.77
C ASP A 160 -18.36 15.88 12.49
N ASP A 161 -19.57 15.89 13.04
CA ASP A 161 -20.16 14.74 13.75
C ASP A 161 -21.63 14.59 13.28
N LYS A 162 -21.93 15.02 12.03
CA LYS A 162 -23.27 14.91 11.44
C LYS A 162 -23.34 13.63 10.63
N GLU A 163 -24.29 12.80 11.02
CA GLU A 163 -24.54 11.54 10.36
C GLU A 163 -25.17 11.73 8.96
N LEU A 164 -24.42 11.39 7.90
CA LEU A 164 -24.95 11.21 6.55
C LEU A 164 -25.43 9.77 6.32
N GLY A 165 -24.64 8.81 6.82
CA GLY A 165 -24.90 7.38 6.69
C GLY A 165 -25.79 6.80 7.79
N TYR A 166 -25.69 5.48 8.01
CA TYR A 166 -26.41 4.79 9.07
C TYR A 166 -25.46 4.24 10.13
N LEU A 167 -25.66 4.73 11.36
CA LEU A 167 -24.80 4.44 12.51
C LEU A 167 -23.34 4.75 12.20
N SER A 168 -23.07 5.81 11.46
CA SER A 168 -21.77 6.06 10.84
C SER A 168 -20.89 7.05 11.59
N GLU A 169 -21.41 7.62 12.66
CA GLU A 169 -20.77 8.67 13.45
C GLU A 169 -20.25 8.22 14.83
N SER A 170 -19.52 9.11 15.49
CA SER A 170 -18.91 8.89 16.81
C SER A 170 -19.84 8.22 17.83
N ASP A 171 -21.10 8.65 17.94
CA ASP A 171 -22.08 8.11 18.89
C ASP A 171 -22.41 6.63 18.62
N ALA A 172 -22.41 6.21 17.34
CA ALA A 172 -22.62 4.82 16.98
C ALA A 172 -21.43 3.93 17.38
N TYR A 173 -20.20 4.42 17.17
CA TYR A 173 -18.98 3.67 17.51
C TYR A 173 -18.72 3.57 19.02
N LEU A 174 -19.20 4.53 19.81
CA LEU A 174 -19.11 4.48 21.27
C LEU A 174 -19.93 3.33 21.89
N ASN A 175 -20.93 2.83 21.16
CA ASN A 175 -21.73 1.67 21.56
C ASN A 175 -21.07 0.32 21.20
N ARG A 176 -19.90 0.32 20.56
CA ARG A 176 -19.14 -0.90 20.22
C ARG A 176 -18.32 -1.42 21.42
N SER A 177 -17.82 -2.65 21.30
CA SER A 177 -16.92 -3.26 22.28
C SER A 177 -15.67 -3.81 21.60
N PRO A 178 -14.49 -3.20 21.78
CA PRO A 178 -14.24 -1.99 22.57
C PRO A 178 -14.90 -0.75 21.94
N ALA A 179 -15.20 0.26 22.76
CA ALA A 179 -15.76 1.53 22.30
C ALA A 179 -14.66 2.39 21.66
N TYR A 180 -14.99 3.07 20.56
CA TYR A 180 -14.12 4.01 19.86
C TYR A 180 -14.95 5.15 19.26
N ARG A 181 -14.31 6.09 18.56
CA ARG A 181 -14.96 7.19 17.84
C ARG A 181 -14.59 7.13 16.37
N ALA A 182 -15.36 7.84 15.55
CA ALA A 182 -14.97 8.13 14.19
C ALA A 182 -13.62 8.85 14.16
N ALA A 183 -12.83 8.66 13.10
CA ALA A 183 -11.48 9.21 13.02
C ALA A 183 -11.49 10.73 12.78
N ASN A 184 -12.48 11.18 12.01
CA ASN A 184 -12.74 12.54 11.54
C ASN A 184 -11.53 13.18 10.85
N LYS A 185 -10.75 12.32 10.17
CA LYS A 185 -9.43 12.60 9.59
C LYS A 185 -9.15 11.65 8.41
N PRO A 186 -8.21 12.01 7.52
CA PRO A 186 -7.74 11.08 6.49
C PRO A 186 -7.24 9.77 7.11
N MET A 187 -7.63 8.65 6.50
CA MET A 187 -7.12 7.32 6.86
C MET A 187 -5.60 7.26 6.63
N GLN A 188 -4.91 6.63 7.56
CA GLN A 188 -3.49 6.33 7.52
C GLN A 188 -3.22 4.94 6.95
N ASP A 189 -4.15 4.01 7.17
CA ASP A 189 -4.07 2.67 6.62
C ASP A 189 -5.44 2.17 6.17
N ILE A 190 -5.40 1.36 5.11
CA ILE A 190 -6.59 0.73 4.55
C ILE A 190 -7.28 -0.27 5.50
N SER A 191 -6.58 -0.80 6.51
CA SER A 191 -7.20 -1.65 7.53
C SER A 191 -8.19 -0.89 8.43
N GLU A 192 -8.14 0.45 8.45
CA GLU A 192 -9.12 1.27 9.17
C GLU A 192 -10.54 1.06 8.65
N LEU A 193 -10.72 0.64 7.39
CA LEU A 193 -12.03 0.28 6.86
C LEU A 193 -12.73 -0.78 7.72
N ARG A 194 -12.00 -1.66 8.41
CA ARG A 194 -12.62 -2.67 9.29
C ARG A 194 -13.29 -2.07 10.52
N LEU A 195 -13.01 -0.80 10.84
CA LEU A 195 -13.64 -0.04 11.92
C LEU A 195 -14.89 0.71 11.46
N VAL A 196 -15.05 0.92 10.15
CA VAL A 196 -16.18 1.63 9.55
C VAL A 196 -17.37 0.69 9.43
N ASN A 197 -18.55 1.17 9.82
CA ASN A 197 -19.76 0.34 9.77
C ASN A 197 -20.12 -0.09 8.34
N GLY A 198 -20.48 -1.36 8.19
CA GLY A 198 -20.84 -1.97 6.91
C GLY A 198 -19.68 -2.61 6.14
N PHE A 199 -18.42 -2.31 6.45
CA PHE A 199 -17.26 -2.90 5.75
C PHE A 199 -16.88 -4.29 6.30
N GLU A 200 -17.75 -5.27 6.05
CA GLU A 200 -17.55 -6.67 6.41
C GLU A 200 -16.47 -7.37 5.56
N PRO A 201 -15.87 -8.50 6.03
CA PRO A 201 -14.76 -9.14 5.32
C PRO A 201 -15.09 -9.52 3.88
N GLU A 202 -16.34 -9.88 3.60
CA GLU A 202 -16.83 -10.22 2.26
C GLU A 202 -16.84 -9.00 1.33
N ILE A 203 -17.23 -7.84 1.86
CA ILE A 203 -17.22 -6.55 1.14
C ILE A 203 -15.78 -6.12 0.88
N LEU A 204 -14.92 -6.22 1.89
CA LEU A 204 -13.50 -5.90 1.77
C LEU A 204 -12.80 -6.79 0.74
N ALA A 205 -13.13 -8.08 0.67
CA ALA A 205 -12.55 -8.98 -0.32
C ALA A 205 -12.84 -8.53 -1.76
N VAL A 206 -14.01 -7.93 -2.02
CA VAL A 206 -14.41 -7.39 -3.33
C VAL A 206 -13.82 -6.00 -3.57
N LEU A 207 -13.73 -5.16 -2.54
CA LEU A 207 -13.36 -3.75 -2.67
C LEU A 207 -11.85 -3.51 -2.70
N LEU A 208 -11.10 -4.16 -1.80
CA LEU A 208 -9.64 -3.98 -1.62
C LEU A 208 -8.80 -4.09 -2.89
N PRO A 209 -9.16 -4.89 -3.91
CA PRO A 209 -8.44 -4.92 -5.17
C PRO A 209 -8.52 -3.58 -5.94
N HIS A 210 -9.51 -2.72 -5.70
CA HIS A 210 -9.78 -1.53 -6.52
C HIS A 210 -9.47 -0.20 -5.84
N ILE A 211 -9.11 -0.22 -4.55
CA ILE A 211 -8.95 0.97 -3.72
C ILE A 211 -7.57 1.05 -3.06
N THR A 212 -7.19 2.26 -2.67
CA THR A 212 -6.01 2.53 -1.87
C THR A 212 -6.30 3.58 -0.80
N VAL A 213 -5.39 3.72 0.15
CA VAL A 213 -5.37 4.79 1.14
C VAL A 213 -3.97 5.38 1.14
N VAL A 214 -3.87 6.60 0.62
CA VAL A 214 -2.64 7.40 0.68
C VAL A 214 -3.04 8.81 1.10
N ASN A 215 -2.34 9.35 2.08
CA ASN A 215 -2.54 10.73 2.51
C ASN A 215 -1.76 11.68 1.58
N THR A 216 -2.46 12.32 0.65
CA THR A 216 -1.90 13.27 -0.32
C THR A 216 -2.51 14.66 -0.13
N SER A 217 -1.79 15.69 -0.57
CA SER A 217 -2.36 17.04 -0.66
C SER A 217 -3.31 17.10 -1.85
N GLY A 218 -4.61 17.06 -1.58
CA GLY A 218 -5.65 17.00 -2.61
C GLY A 218 -5.89 15.59 -3.16
N VAL A 219 -6.64 15.52 -4.26
CA VAL A 219 -7.03 14.27 -4.91
C VAL A 219 -5.83 13.59 -5.56
N LEU A 220 -5.65 12.31 -5.24
CA LEU A 220 -4.76 11.43 -5.98
C LEU A 220 -5.46 10.98 -7.26
N ALA A 221 -4.96 11.46 -8.41
CA ALA A 221 -5.50 11.14 -9.73
C ALA A 221 -5.23 9.68 -10.13
N LEU A 222 -6.17 9.07 -10.85
CA LEU A 222 -6.02 7.71 -11.37
C LEU A 222 -5.07 7.66 -12.57
N ASN A 223 -4.07 6.78 -12.55
CA ASN A 223 -3.23 6.58 -13.73
C ASN A 223 -3.96 5.73 -14.77
N LEU A 224 -4.28 6.34 -15.91
CA LEU A 224 -5.03 5.69 -16.98
C LEU A 224 -4.32 4.48 -17.58
N ASN A 225 -3.00 4.35 -17.48
CA ASN A 225 -2.23 3.24 -18.05
C ASN A 225 -2.09 2.04 -17.11
N THR A 226 -2.27 2.23 -15.81
CA THR A 226 -2.08 1.19 -14.80
C THR A 226 -3.37 0.80 -14.07
N ALA A 227 -4.38 1.69 -14.07
CA ALA A 227 -5.59 1.55 -13.28
C ALA A 227 -6.38 0.28 -13.58
N THR A 228 -7.00 -0.29 -12.56
CA THR A 228 -7.92 -1.44 -12.76
C THR A 228 -9.19 -1.00 -13.48
N THR A 229 -9.88 -1.94 -14.14
CA THR A 229 -11.14 -1.65 -14.84
C THR A 229 -12.19 -1.00 -13.93
N TYR A 230 -12.37 -1.52 -12.72
CA TYR A 230 -13.33 -0.95 -11.76
C TYR A 230 -12.85 0.41 -11.20
N ALA A 231 -11.55 0.59 -10.98
CA ALA A 231 -11.03 1.91 -10.59
C ALA A 231 -11.29 2.95 -11.70
N LEU A 232 -11.10 2.59 -12.97
CA LEU A 232 -11.45 3.46 -14.10
C LEU A 232 -12.96 3.78 -14.15
N ALA A 233 -13.82 2.83 -13.79
CA ALA A 233 -15.27 3.05 -13.75
C ALA A 233 -15.66 4.20 -12.79
N THR A 234 -14.79 4.56 -11.83
CA THR A 234 -15.01 5.74 -10.97
C THR A 234 -14.85 7.08 -11.68
N LEU A 235 -14.27 7.12 -12.88
CA LEU A 235 -14.20 8.36 -13.65
C LEU A 235 -15.62 8.73 -14.13
N GLN A 236 -15.90 10.02 -14.24
CA GLN A 236 -17.20 10.53 -14.62
C GLN A 236 -17.16 11.14 -16.02
N GLU A 237 -18.12 10.82 -16.87
CA GLU A 237 -18.40 11.50 -18.13
C GLU A 237 -19.26 12.74 -17.88
N LYS A 238 -18.98 13.79 -18.65
CA LYS A 238 -19.69 15.06 -18.54
C LYS A 238 -21.09 14.96 -19.12
N THR A 239 -22.07 15.17 -18.24
CA THR A 239 -23.49 15.15 -18.60
C THR A 239 -24.19 16.42 -18.10
N SER A 240 -25.52 16.46 -18.13
CA SER A 240 -26.31 17.51 -17.48
C SER A 240 -26.27 17.42 -15.96
N ASN A 241 -25.85 16.28 -15.38
CA ASN A 241 -25.58 16.17 -13.95
C ASN A 241 -24.35 17.00 -13.60
N PRO A 242 -24.40 17.91 -12.60
CA PRO A 242 -23.21 18.67 -12.17
C PRO A 242 -22.04 17.78 -11.73
N PHE A 243 -22.31 16.54 -11.29
CA PHE A 243 -21.30 15.55 -10.92
C PHE A 243 -20.98 14.58 -12.06
N GLY A 244 -21.65 14.66 -13.21
CA GLY A 244 -21.48 13.72 -14.31
C GLY A 244 -22.15 12.36 -14.08
N GLU A 245 -21.83 11.42 -14.96
CA GLU A 245 -22.27 10.02 -14.86
C GLU A 245 -21.04 9.13 -14.83
N GLY A 246 -21.00 8.13 -13.95
CA GLY A 246 -19.88 7.21 -13.87
C GLY A 246 -19.66 6.43 -15.17
N LEU A 247 -18.40 6.13 -15.49
CA LEU A 247 -18.08 5.28 -16.63
C LEU A 247 -18.67 3.88 -16.43
N SER A 248 -19.39 3.40 -17.45
CA SER A 248 -19.78 1.98 -17.52
C SER A 248 -18.56 1.07 -17.57
N LEU A 249 -18.69 -0.16 -17.08
CA LEU A 249 -17.60 -1.16 -17.16
C LEU A 249 -17.12 -1.43 -18.59
N SER A 250 -18.01 -1.39 -19.59
CA SER A 250 -17.60 -1.56 -20.99
C SER A 250 -16.77 -0.39 -21.49
N ALA A 251 -17.08 0.84 -21.07
CA ALA A 251 -16.26 2.01 -21.37
C ALA A 251 -14.87 1.91 -20.71
N ALA A 252 -14.82 1.52 -19.44
CA ALA A 252 -13.56 1.28 -18.73
C ALA A 252 -12.73 0.15 -19.39
N GLN A 253 -13.37 -0.93 -19.83
CA GLN A 253 -12.70 -2.04 -20.53
C GLN A 253 -12.07 -1.59 -21.85
N ASN A 254 -12.76 -0.72 -22.61
CA ASN A 254 -12.22 -0.17 -23.86
C ASN A 254 -10.95 0.64 -23.59
N ILE A 255 -10.96 1.47 -22.53
CA ILE A 255 -9.77 2.21 -22.10
C ILE A 255 -8.61 1.25 -21.81
N VAL A 256 -8.88 0.16 -21.07
CA VAL A 256 -7.85 -0.86 -20.78
C VAL A 256 -7.29 -1.50 -22.05
N SER A 257 -8.16 -1.79 -23.04
CA SER A 257 -7.77 -2.50 -24.27
C SER A 257 -6.91 -1.69 -25.23
N GLU A 258 -6.91 -0.37 -25.09
CA GLU A 258 -6.19 0.55 -25.98
C GLU A 258 -4.87 1.06 -25.37
N ARG A 259 -4.58 0.74 -24.11
CA ARG A 259 -3.31 1.10 -23.45
C ARG A 259 -2.08 0.51 -24.18
N PRO A 260 -0.88 1.09 -23.97
CA PRO A 260 -0.62 2.33 -23.23
C PRO A 260 -0.98 3.59 -24.03
N TYR A 261 -1.33 4.66 -23.32
CA TYR A 261 -1.54 6.00 -23.88
C TYR A 261 -0.32 6.88 -23.65
N ASP A 262 0.20 7.47 -24.71
CA ASP A 262 1.45 8.26 -24.69
C ASP A 262 1.24 9.61 -23.97
N ASP A 263 0.16 10.31 -24.32
CA ASP A 263 -0.21 11.59 -23.73
C ASP A 263 -1.75 11.79 -23.71
N ASN A 264 -2.20 12.88 -23.11
CA ASN A 264 -3.63 13.18 -23.02
C ASN A 264 -4.29 13.32 -24.40
N LYS A 265 -3.55 13.79 -25.41
CA LYS A 265 -4.09 13.97 -26.76
C LYS A 265 -4.26 12.61 -27.45
N ASP A 266 -3.33 11.70 -27.27
CA ASP A 266 -3.44 10.32 -27.73
C ASP A 266 -4.64 9.61 -27.06
N PHE A 267 -4.79 9.77 -25.74
CA PHE A 267 -5.98 9.30 -25.03
C PHE A 267 -7.28 9.88 -25.62
N ASP A 268 -7.36 11.20 -25.78
CA ASP A 268 -8.57 11.87 -26.31
C ASP A 268 -8.92 11.41 -27.74
N ASN A 269 -7.91 11.14 -28.57
CA ASN A 269 -8.10 10.68 -29.95
C ASN A 269 -8.59 9.24 -30.04
N ARG A 270 -8.11 8.35 -29.15
CA ARG A 270 -8.38 6.91 -29.21
C ARG A 270 -9.59 6.49 -28.38
N SER A 271 -9.74 7.08 -27.19
CA SER A 271 -10.85 6.77 -26.28
C SER A 271 -12.25 7.15 -26.82
N GLY A 272 -12.28 7.94 -27.92
CA GLY A 272 -13.48 8.29 -28.66
C GLY A 272 -14.32 9.35 -27.96
N SER A 273 -13.88 10.62 -27.98
CA SER A 273 -14.65 11.79 -27.56
C SER A 273 -15.37 11.69 -26.20
N ARG A 274 -14.82 10.92 -25.24
CA ARG A 274 -15.28 10.96 -23.85
C ARG A 274 -14.86 12.29 -23.27
N GLU A 275 -15.78 13.25 -23.17
CA GLU A 275 -15.60 14.41 -22.30
C GLU A 275 -15.63 13.92 -20.84
N LEU A 276 -14.57 13.24 -20.39
CA LEU A 276 -14.40 12.97 -18.97
C LEU A 276 -14.44 14.31 -18.24
N HIS A 277 -15.06 14.33 -17.07
CA HIS A 277 -14.97 15.44 -16.14
C HIS A 277 -13.50 15.61 -15.73
N THR A 278 -12.73 16.31 -16.56
CA THR A 278 -11.47 16.91 -16.16
C THR A 278 -11.84 18.19 -15.47
N SER A 279 -11.61 18.28 -14.17
CA SER A 279 -11.70 19.61 -13.56
C SER A 279 -10.42 20.36 -13.97
N SER A 280 -10.51 21.02 -15.12
CA SER A 280 -9.57 22.03 -15.56
C SER A 280 -10.34 23.32 -15.80
N LYS A 281 -10.25 24.25 -14.84
CA LYS A 281 -10.54 25.66 -15.12
C LYS A 281 -9.33 26.48 -14.76
N ARG A 282 -8.64 26.94 -15.80
CA ARG A 282 -7.83 28.16 -15.76
C ARG A 282 -8.73 29.31 -16.20
N SER A 283 -8.99 30.28 -15.32
CA SER A 283 -9.42 31.62 -15.75
C SER A 283 -9.01 32.67 -14.74
N GLY A 284 -7.86 33.30 -14.99
CA GLY A 284 -7.49 34.53 -14.33
C GLY A 284 -7.63 35.69 -15.32
N THR A 285 -8.73 36.43 -15.22
CA THR A 285 -8.75 37.90 -15.22
C THR A 285 -10.12 38.40 -14.74
N GLY A 286 -10.27 38.59 -13.42
CA GLY A 286 -11.44 39.26 -12.86
C GLY A 286 -11.55 39.15 -11.35
N ASN A 287 -11.21 40.24 -10.66
CA ASN A 287 -11.35 40.40 -9.22
C ASN A 287 -12.82 40.21 -8.79
N ASN A 288 -13.14 39.16 -8.03
CA ASN A 288 -14.27 39.12 -7.10
C ASN A 288 -14.14 37.98 -6.08
N ALA A 289 -14.48 38.30 -4.84
CA ALA A 289 -14.33 37.48 -3.66
C ALA A 289 -15.26 36.27 -3.65
N ASN A 290 -14.69 35.07 -3.74
CA ASN A 290 -15.09 33.81 -3.09
C ASN A 290 -13.99 32.79 -3.44
N ALA A 291 -13.41 32.15 -2.43
CA ALA A 291 -12.19 31.34 -2.56
C ALA A 291 -12.30 30.26 -3.67
N GLU A 292 -11.30 30.25 -4.56
CA GLU A 292 -11.13 29.23 -5.60
C GLU A 292 -10.88 27.87 -4.95
N TYR A 293 -11.85 26.96 -5.03
CA TYR A 293 -11.58 25.52 -4.93
C TYR A 293 -10.81 25.13 -6.19
N GLY A 294 -9.48 25.00 -6.05
CA GLY A 294 -8.59 24.61 -7.13
C GLY A 294 -9.05 23.31 -7.79
N SER A 295 -9.12 23.31 -9.11
CA SER A 295 -9.61 22.19 -9.92
C SER A 295 -8.66 20.98 -9.83
N LEU A 296 -9.13 19.86 -9.30
CA LEU A 296 -8.41 18.59 -9.19
C LEU A 296 -8.61 17.72 -10.43
N ALA A 297 -7.53 17.42 -11.17
CA ALA A 297 -7.59 16.44 -12.26
C ALA A 297 -7.81 15.03 -11.68
N HIS A 298 -8.79 14.30 -12.21
CA HIS A 298 -9.20 12.98 -11.69
C HIS A 298 -8.40 11.82 -12.26
N TYR A 299 -7.68 12.06 -13.35
CA TYR A 299 -6.78 11.10 -13.98
C TYR A 299 -5.44 11.72 -14.35
N THR A 300 -4.46 10.86 -14.57
CA THR A 300 -3.08 11.15 -14.94
C THR A 300 -2.57 10.04 -15.87
N LEU A 301 -1.44 10.27 -16.52
CA LEU A 301 -0.69 9.24 -17.24
C LEU A 301 0.65 8.91 -16.56
N SER A 302 0.99 9.65 -15.51
CA SER A 302 2.16 9.39 -14.67
C SER A 302 1.76 9.07 -13.24
N SER A 303 2.57 8.27 -12.57
CA SER A 303 2.39 7.78 -11.22
C SER A 303 3.18 8.64 -10.25
N ALA A 304 2.58 8.96 -9.11
CA ALA A 304 3.24 9.77 -8.06
C ALA A 304 3.54 8.95 -6.80
N VAL A 305 2.85 7.83 -6.61
CA VAL A 305 2.93 7.03 -5.39
C VAL A 305 3.06 5.56 -5.74
N PHE A 306 4.02 4.88 -5.12
CA PHE A 306 4.27 3.46 -5.34
C PHE A 306 4.29 2.68 -4.03
N GLU A 307 3.82 1.44 -4.06
CA GLU A 307 4.00 0.44 -3.01
C GLU A 307 5.06 -0.56 -3.44
N ILE A 308 6.08 -0.77 -2.60
CA ILE A 308 7.17 -1.70 -2.81
C ILE A 308 6.97 -2.86 -1.84
N ASN A 309 6.69 -4.04 -2.37
CA ASN A 309 6.48 -5.27 -1.61
C ASN A 309 7.73 -6.16 -1.73
N ILE A 310 8.30 -6.52 -0.58
CA ILE A 310 9.57 -7.21 -0.50
C ILE A 310 9.43 -8.46 0.38
N ARG A 311 9.92 -9.58 -0.15
CA ARG A 311 10.08 -10.84 0.58
C ARG A 311 11.54 -11.27 0.53
N ALA A 312 12.25 -11.09 1.64
CA ALA A 312 13.65 -11.49 1.77
C ALA A 312 13.74 -12.80 2.55
N HIS A 313 14.23 -13.85 1.91
CA HIS A 313 14.53 -15.13 2.55
C HIS A 313 16.05 -15.25 2.72
N TYR A 314 16.52 -15.52 3.93
CA TYR A 314 17.94 -15.69 4.23
C TYR A 314 18.14 -16.73 5.32
N ALA A 315 18.95 -17.76 5.05
CA ALA A 315 19.33 -18.80 6.01
C ALA A 315 18.13 -19.45 6.75
N GLY A 316 17.03 -19.68 6.04
CA GLY A 316 15.80 -20.29 6.56
C GLY A 316 14.85 -19.33 7.29
N HIS A 317 15.14 -18.02 7.28
CA HIS A 317 14.28 -16.98 7.85
C HIS A 317 13.74 -16.07 6.75
N THR A 318 12.48 -15.63 6.91
CA THR A 318 11.85 -14.69 5.98
C THR A 318 11.56 -13.38 6.69
N ALA A 319 11.88 -12.27 6.03
CA ALA A 319 11.42 -10.94 6.38
C ALA A 319 10.50 -10.42 5.26
N TYR A 320 9.42 -9.76 5.67
CA TYR A 320 8.51 -9.05 4.80
C TYR A 320 8.64 -7.56 5.04
N LEU A 321 8.59 -6.77 3.97
CA LEU A 321 8.57 -5.32 4.05
C LEU A 321 7.69 -4.77 2.94
N THR A 322 6.66 -4.03 3.32
CA THR A 322 5.85 -3.19 2.43
C THR A 322 6.17 -1.74 2.72
N THR A 323 6.59 -1.01 1.68
CA THR A 323 6.94 0.40 1.77
C THR A 323 6.10 1.21 0.79
N VAL A 324 5.47 2.28 1.28
CA VAL A 324 4.82 3.25 0.41
C VAL A 324 5.77 4.43 0.21
N VAL A 325 6.06 4.77 -1.04
CA VAL A 325 6.91 5.89 -1.42
C VAL A 325 6.14 6.88 -2.29
N GLN A 326 6.45 8.16 -2.17
CA GLN A 326 5.91 9.22 -3.01
C GLN A 326 7.03 9.97 -3.71
N GLN A 327 6.88 10.18 -5.02
CA GLN A 327 7.76 11.00 -5.82
C GLN A 327 7.58 12.49 -5.46
N GLN A 328 8.70 13.18 -5.25
CA GLN A 328 8.76 14.63 -5.09
C GLN A 328 9.75 15.19 -6.11
N GLY A 329 9.29 16.12 -6.95
CA GLY A 329 10.07 16.61 -8.09
C GLY A 329 10.10 15.60 -9.25
N SER A 330 10.96 15.82 -10.23
CA SER A 330 11.08 14.98 -11.43
C SER A 330 12.54 14.94 -11.95
N GLY A 331 12.92 13.87 -12.65
CA GLY A 331 14.26 13.52 -13.14
C GLY A 331 15.36 13.62 -12.09
N ASN A 332 16.46 14.31 -12.39
CA ASN A 332 17.63 14.41 -11.50
C ASN A 332 17.32 15.02 -10.13
N ALA A 333 16.21 15.76 -9.99
CA ALA A 333 15.75 16.32 -8.73
C ALA A 333 14.73 15.44 -8.01
N ALA A 334 14.26 14.36 -8.64
CA ALA A 334 13.26 13.47 -8.10
C ALA A 334 13.77 12.75 -6.86
N LYS A 335 12.93 12.81 -5.83
CA LYS A 335 13.16 12.13 -4.57
C LYS A 335 11.93 11.31 -4.27
N TYR A 336 12.12 10.01 -4.13
CA TYR A 336 11.12 9.13 -3.55
C TYR A 336 11.25 9.21 -2.04
N VAL A 337 10.24 9.79 -1.40
CA VAL A 337 10.14 9.92 0.05
C VAL A 337 9.32 8.74 0.58
N VAL A 338 9.87 8.04 1.57
CA VAL A 338 9.16 6.96 2.26
C VAL A 338 8.06 7.55 3.14
N LEU A 339 6.81 7.24 2.83
CA LEU A 339 5.64 7.65 3.60
C LEU A 339 5.35 6.67 4.74
N SER A 340 5.49 5.37 4.50
CA SER A 340 5.29 4.34 5.53
C SER A 340 6.08 3.06 5.24
N ARG A 341 6.34 2.29 6.30
CA ARG A 341 6.92 0.93 6.27
C ARG A 341 6.14 0.01 7.16
N LYS A 342 5.86 -1.21 6.70
CA LYS A 342 5.14 -2.26 7.44
C LYS A 342 5.81 -3.61 7.23
N GLU A 343 6.00 -4.37 8.30
CA GLU A 343 6.53 -5.74 8.23
C GLU A 343 5.41 -6.74 7.91
N THR A 344 4.80 -6.58 6.74
CA THR A 344 3.61 -7.34 6.31
C THR A 344 3.81 -7.91 4.92
N ASP A 345 3.14 -9.02 4.62
CA ASP A 345 3.07 -9.54 3.25
C ASP A 345 1.79 -9.05 2.58
N ASN A 346 1.91 -8.02 1.74
CA ASN A 346 0.79 -7.51 0.93
C ASN A 346 0.80 -8.03 -0.51
N SER A 347 1.65 -9.00 -0.85
CA SER A 347 1.74 -9.52 -2.23
C SER A 347 0.44 -10.18 -2.71
N TRP A 348 -0.45 -10.56 -1.78
CA TRP A 348 -1.76 -11.14 -2.10
C TRP A 348 -2.69 -10.17 -2.86
N ARG A 349 -2.54 -8.85 -2.66
CA ARG A 349 -3.34 -7.83 -3.36
C ARG A 349 -3.22 -7.95 -4.88
N LEU A 350 -2.14 -8.54 -5.37
CA LEU A 350 -1.81 -8.62 -6.80
C LEU A 350 -1.90 -10.04 -7.35
N ALA A 351 -1.92 -11.07 -6.49
CA ALA A 351 -2.15 -12.45 -6.91
C ALA A 351 -3.50 -12.62 -7.62
N GLN A 352 -4.50 -11.80 -7.27
CA GLN A 352 -5.81 -11.77 -7.91
C GLN A 352 -5.78 -11.08 -9.29
N PHE A 353 -4.78 -10.25 -9.56
CA PHE A 353 -4.67 -9.46 -10.80
C PHE A 353 -3.72 -10.06 -11.83
N ALA A 354 -2.72 -10.85 -11.41
CA ALA A 354 -1.88 -11.61 -12.32
C ALA A 354 -2.68 -12.67 -13.11
N ALA A 355 -3.79 -13.16 -12.55
CA ALA A 355 -4.68 -14.14 -13.19
C ALA A 355 -5.65 -13.53 -14.21
N ALA A 356 -5.83 -12.21 -14.23
CA ALA A 356 -6.72 -11.52 -15.17
C ALA A 356 -6.00 -11.07 -16.46
N ALA A 357 -4.67 -11.21 -16.51
CA ALA A 357 -3.82 -10.89 -17.66
C ALA A 357 -3.38 -12.14 -18.46
N SER A 358 -3.92 -13.31 -18.12
CA SER A 358 -3.78 -14.59 -18.86
C SER A 358 -5.13 -15.04 -19.38
#